data_AF-A0A1F5HTE5-F1
#
_entry.id   AF-A0A1F5HTE5-F1
#
_cell.length_a   1.000
_cell.length_b   1.000
_cell.length_c   1.000
_cell.angle_alpha   90.00
_cell.angle_beta   90.00
_cell.angle_gamma   90.00
#
_symmetry.space_group_name_H-M   'P 1'
#
loop_
_entity.id
_entity.type
_entity.pdbx_description
1 polymer ?
#
loop_
_entity_poly.entity_id
_entity_poly.type
_entity_poly.pdbx_seq_one_letter_code
_entity_poly.pdbx_strand_id
1 'polypeptide(L)'
;MKQLTIDQVLEALGDEPKSIGDRLTSLGFTKEEIKDKFSSDVLNTAVYGSSFLKFIQDNKQILADLDRGIPAKELPADFKNPFDGEQRTLAQRLDELGISQKELKGLFADDTLGLNLNGEEFQDFIVQNQDKFLGRLGKLAMKGTKHG
;
A
#
# COMPACT_ATOMS: atom_id res chain seq x y z
N MET A 1 6.83 -14.87 6.29
CA MET A 1 6.39 -14.80 4.88
C MET A 1 7.58 -14.82 3.94
N LYS A 2 7.36 -15.25 2.69
CA LYS A 2 8.35 -15.22 1.60
C LYS A 2 8.58 -13.77 1.15
N GLN A 3 9.80 -13.40 0.78
CA GLN A 3 10.07 -12.11 0.14
C GLN A 3 9.30 -12.04 -1.18
N LEU A 4 8.41 -11.06 -1.30
CA LEU A 4 7.62 -10.83 -2.51
C LEU A 4 8.43 -10.02 -3.52
N THR A 5 8.40 -10.44 -4.78
CA THR A 5 8.87 -9.61 -5.89
C THR A 5 7.75 -8.70 -6.39
N ILE A 6 8.11 -7.60 -7.06
CA ILE A 6 7.15 -6.70 -7.68
C ILE A 6 6.25 -7.47 -8.66
N ASP A 7 6.80 -8.42 -9.42
CA ASP A 7 6.03 -9.25 -10.35
C ASP A 7 4.94 -10.06 -9.65
N GLN A 8 5.20 -10.58 -8.45
CA GLN A 8 4.21 -11.34 -7.69
C GLN A 8 3.08 -10.44 -7.18
N VAL A 9 3.40 -9.19 -6.82
CA VAL A 9 2.40 -8.19 -6.43
C VAL A 9 1.54 -7.82 -7.64
N LEU A 10 2.16 -7.58 -8.79
CA LEU A 10 1.44 -7.27 -10.03
C LEU A 10 0.55 -8.44 -10.46
N GLU A 11 1.02 -9.68 -10.33
CA GLU A 11 0.23 -10.86 -10.64
C GLU A 11 -0.99 -11.00 -9.72
N ALA A 12 -0.83 -10.74 -8.43
CA ALA A 12 -1.92 -10.76 -7.46
C ALA A 12 -2.96 -9.65 -7.70
N LEU A 13 -2.57 -8.56 -8.37
CA LEU A 13 -3.42 -7.42 -8.70
C LEU A 13 -3.86 -7.37 -10.16
N GLY A 14 -3.48 -8.37 -10.97
CA GLY A 14 -3.84 -8.44 -12.37
C GLY A 14 -5.36 -8.54 -12.61
N ASP A 15 -5.78 -8.11 -13.79
CA ASP A 15 -7.20 -8.03 -14.19
C ASP A 15 -7.80 -9.37 -14.62
N GLU A 16 -7.06 -10.47 -14.61
CA GLU A 16 -7.65 -11.79 -14.83
C GLU A 16 -8.41 -12.27 -13.58
N PRO A 17 -9.67 -12.74 -13.67
CA PRO A 17 -10.37 -13.30 -12.54
C PRO A 17 -9.60 -14.47 -11.92
N LYS A 18 -9.24 -14.34 -10.65
CA LYS A 18 -8.58 -15.38 -9.84
C LYS A 18 -9.27 -15.46 -8.49
N SER A 19 -9.22 -16.63 -7.87
CA SER A 19 -9.81 -16.81 -6.54
C SER A 19 -9.11 -15.90 -5.52
N ILE A 20 -9.86 -15.44 -4.51
CA ILE A 20 -9.28 -14.66 -3.40
C ILE A 20 -8.13 -15.44 -2.74
N GLY A 21 -8.29 -16.75 -2.55
CA GLY A 21 -7.26 -17.61 -1.96
C GLY A 21 -5.99 -17.70 -2.79
N ASP A 22 -6.11 -17.82 -4.12
CA ASP A 22 -4.93 -17.86 -5.00
C ASP A 22 -4.20 -16.52 -5.00
N ARG A 23 -4.93 -15.40 -5.05
CA ARG A 23 -4.33 -14.06 -5.00
C ARG A 23 -3.64 -13.79 -3.65
N LEU A 24 -4.23 -14.20 -2.53
CA LEU A 24 -3.56 -14.14 -1.21
C LEU A 24 -2.30 -15.01 -1.19
N THR A 25 -2.33 -16.18 -1.83
CA THR A 25 -1.15 -17.05 -1.93
C THR A 25 -0.03 -16.39 -2.76
N SER A 26 -0.37 -15.68 -3.84
CA SER A 26 0.58 -14.86 -4.61
C SER A 26 1.19 -13.73 -3.78
N LEU A 27 0.45 -13.20 -2.81
CA LEU A 27 0.93 -12.24 -1.80
C LEU A 27 1.66 -12.90 -0.62
N GLY A 28 2.00 -14.19 -0.72
CA GLY A 28 2.90 -14.85 0.22
C GLY A 28 2.25 -15.38 1.48
N PHE A 29 0.92 -15.35 1.58
CA PHE A 29 0.18 -16.06 2.61
C PHE A 29 0.13 -17.55 2.30
N THR A 30 0.27 -18.40 3.32
CA THR A 30 0.10 -19.85 3.14
C THR A 30 -1.38 -20.24 3.15
N LYS A 31 -1.70 -21.38 2.53
CA LYS A 31 -3.07 -21.92 2.51
C LYS A 31 -3.59 -22.26 3.90
N GLU A 32 -2.71 -22.58 4.83
CA GLU A 32 -3.05 -22.87 6.24
C GLU A 32 -3.42 -21.58 6.97
N GLU A 33 -2.62 -20.52 6.84
CA GLU A 33 -2.87 -19.22 7.47
C GLU A 33 -4.21 -18.60 7.03
N ILE A 34 -4.57 -18.71 5.75
CA ILE A 34 -5.82 -18.10 5.23
C ILE A 34 -7.07 -18.90 5.56
N LYS A 35 -6.98 -20.24 5.66
CA LYS A 35 -8.13 -21.12 5.91
C LYS A 35 -8.70 -20.96 7.33
N ASP A 36 -7.85 -20.58 8.27
CA ASP A 36 -8.26 -20.34 9.66
C ASP A 36 -8.95 -18.98 9.84
N LYS A 37 -8.88 -18.09 8.83
CA LYS A 37 -9.40 -16.72 8.89
C LYS A 37 -10.57 -16.45 7.95
N PHE A 38 -10.63 -17.15 6.82
CA PHE A 38 -11.66 -16.95 5.80
C PHE A 38 -12.35 -18.27 5.48
N SER A 39 -13.68 -18.23 5.28
CA SER A 39 -14.42 -19.41 4.85
C SER A 39 -14.00 -19.84 3.44
N SER A 40 -14.14 -21.13 3.16
CA SER A 40 -13.84 -21.71 1.85
C SER A 40 -14.60 -21.01 0.71
N ASP A 41 -15.84 -20.60 0.94
CA ASP A 41 -16.65 -19.90 -0.07
C ASP A 41 -16.04 -18.54 -0.44
N VAL A 42 -15.57 -17.79 0.56
CA VAL A 42 -14.87 -16.52 0.34
C VAL A 42 -13.57 -16.77 -0.41
N LEU A 43 -12.76 -17.74 0.03
CA LEU A 43 -11.47 -18.04 -0.61
C LEU A 43 -11.62 -18.52 -2.06
N ASN A 44 -12.68 -19.26 -2.37
CA ASN A 44 -12.96 -19.75 -3.72
C ASN A 44 -13.64 -18.71 -4.63
N THR A 45 -14.04 -17.55 -4.10
CA THR A 45 -14.69 -16.51 -4.89
C THR A 45 -13.70 -15.93 -5.90
N ALA A 46 -14.01 -16.04 -7.19
CA ALA A 46 -13.22 -15.45 -8.26
C ALA A 46 -13.48 -13.95 -8.34
N VAL A 47 -12.41 -13.15 -8.28
CA VAL A 47 -12.48 -11.69 -8.29
C VAL A 47 -11.44 -11.10 -9.24
N TYR A 48 -11.78 -9.93 -9.78
CA TYR A 48 -10.84 -9.04 -10.48
C TYR A 48 -9.88 -8.37 -9.49
N GLY A 49 -8.73 -7.88 -9.98
CA GLY A 49 -7.72 -7.23 -9.14
C GLY A 49 -8.27 -6.04 -8.35
N SER A 50 -9.14 -5.23 -8.97
CA SER A 50 -9.81 -4.09 -8.33
C SER A 50 -10.71 -4.49 -7.16
N SER A 51 -11.47 -5.58 -7.29
CA SER A 51 -12.29 -6.13 -6.21
C SER A 51 -11.45 -6.81 -5.14
N PHE A 52 -10.33 -7.43 -5.52
CA PHE A 52 -9.37 -8.00 -4.58
C PHE A 52 -8.68 -6.93 -3.73
N LEU A 53 -8.34 -5.78 -4.30
CA LEU A 53 -7.83 -4.63 -3.52
C LEU A 53 -8.82 -4.19 -2.45
N LYS A 54 -10.11 -4.14 -2.79
CA LYS A 54 -11.16 -3.81 -1.84
C LYS A 54 -11.27 -4.87 -0.74
N PHE A 55 -11.18 -6.16 -1.10
CA PHE A 55 -11.12 -7.25 -0.13
C PHE A 55 -9.95 -7.09 0.86
N ILE A 56 -8.74 -6.75 0.39
CA ILE A 56 -7.59 -6.49 1.27
C ILE A 56 -7.87 -5.31 2.20
N GLN A 57 -8.45 -4.22 1.69
CA GLN A 57 -8.79 -3.04 2.49
C GLN A 57 -9.79 -3.37 3.59
N ASP A 58 -10.88 -4.05 3.23
CA ASP A 58 -11.97 -4.41 4.15
C ASP A 58 -11.50 -5.41 5.22
N ASN A 59 -10.46 -6.21 4.92
CA ASN A 59 -9.93 -7.24 5.83
C ASN A 59 -8.51 -6.92 6.33
N LYS A 60 -8.08 -5.66 6.27
CA LYS A 60 -6.71 -5.23 6.64
C LYS A 60 -6.30 -5.73 8.02
N GLN A 61 -7.20 -5.67 9.01
CA GLN A 61 -6.89 -6.08 10.38
C GLN A 61 -6.65 -7.59 10.48
N ILE A 62 -7.52 -8.40 9.85
CA ILE A 62 -7.40 -9.86 9.84
C ILE A 62 -6.10 -10.29 9.15
N LEU A 63 -5.76 -9.63 8.04
CA LEU A 63 -4.53 -9.87 7.30
C LEU A 63 -3.28 -9.39 8.06
N ALA A 64 -3.38 -8.29 8.80
CA ALA A 64 -2.31 -7.80 9.67
C ALA A 64 -2.04 -8.75 10.85
N ASP A 65 -3.07 -9.41 11.39
CA ASP A 65 -2.90 -10.42 12.44
C ASP A 65 -2.25 -11.72 11.92
N LEU A 66 -2.34 -11.98 10.61
CA LEU A 66 -1.62 -13.07 9.93
C LEU A 66 -0.17 -12.70 9.61
N ASP A 67 0.10 -11.41 9.50
CA ASP A 67 1.46 -10.91 9.46
C ASP A 67 2.04 -11.06 10.87
N ARG A 68 2.85 -12.12 11.09
CA ARG A 68 3.51 -12.44 12.38
C ARG A 68 4.52 -11.37 12.85
N GLY A 69 4.37 -10.13 12.41
CA GLY A 69 5.40 -9.13 12.36
C GLY A 69 6.50 -9.63 11.45
N ILE A 70 6.67 -9.00 10.28
CA ILE A 70 8.05 -8.83 9.83
C ILE A 70 8.64 -7.88 10.89
N PRO A 71 9.50 -8.33 11.83
CA PRO A 71 10.34 -7.34 12.50
C PRO A 71 11.04 -6.64 11.34
N ALA A 72 10.83 -5.32 11.20
CA ALA A 72 11.57 -4.54 10.25
C ALA A 72 13.04 -4.95 10.44
N LYS A 73 13.64 -5.63 9.45
CA LYS A 73 15.06 -5.95 9.54
C LYS A 73 15.73 -4.62 9.81
N GLU A 74 16.52 -4.56 10.88
CA GLU A 74 17.26 -3.35 11.22
C GLU A 74 17.88 -2.82 9.94
N LEU A 75 17.66 -1.53 9.67
CA LEU A 75 18.25 -0.88 8.51
C LEU A 75 19.75 -1.21 8.55
N PRO A 76 20.34 -1.69 7.44
CA PRO A 76 21.74 -2.04 7.46
C PRO A 76 22.54 -0.80 7.87
N ALA A 77 23.64 -1.00 8.61
CA ALA A 77 24.37 0.10 9.24
C ALA A 77 24.91 1.15 8.25
N ASP A 78 24.95 0.81 6.96
CA ASP A 78 25.33 1.67 5.84
C ASP A 78 24.14 2.26 5.06
N PHE A 79 22.89 2.04 5.53
CA PHE A 79 21.71 2.64 4.92
C PHE A 79 21.82 4.16 5.00
N LYS A 80 22.05 4.77 3.84
CA LYS A 80 21.91 6.21 3.67
C LYS A 80 20.46 6.49 3.32
N ASN A 81 19.76 7.17 4.21
CA ASN A 81 18.45 7.71 3.89
C ASN A 81 18.63 8.69 2.71
N PRO A 82 18.03 8.43 1.53
CA PRO A 82 18.17 9.31 0.37
C PRO A 82 17.56 10.71 0.62
N PHE A 83 16.82 10.85 1.71
CA PHE A 83 16.12 12.07 2.11
C PHE A 83 16.82 12.86 3.23
N ASP A 84 17.92 12.35 3.79
CA ASP A 84 18.57 12.84 5.02
C ASP A 84 19.30 14.19 4.84
N GLY A 85 19.77 14.48 3.63
CA GLY A 85 20.74 15.55 3.41
C GLY A 85 20.17 16.93 3.09
N GLU A 86 18.91 17.04 2.68
CA GLU A 86 18.39 18.28 2.09
C GLU A 86 17.01 18.64 2.64
N GLN A 87 16.85 19.87 3.13
CA GLN A 87 15.51 20.39 3.38
C GLN A 87 14.80 20.62 2.04
N ARG A 88 13.66 19.97 1.89
CA ARG A 88 12.79 20.12 0.74
C ARG A 88 11.37 20.31 1.21
N THR A 89 10.58 21.03 0.42
CA THR A 89 9.15 21.20 0.72
C THR A 89 8.45 19.85 0.64
N LEU A 90 7.39 19.68 1.42
CA LEU A 90 6.54 18.50 1.37
C LEU A 90 6.08 18.22 -0.07
N ALA A 91 5.72 19.26 -0.82
CA ALA A 91 5.34 19.14 -2.22
C ALA A 91 6.44 18.51 -3.08
N GLN A 92 7.69 18.96 -2.94
CA GLN A 92 8.83 18.42 -3.70
C GLN A 92 9.11 16.96 -3.34
N ARG A 93 9.07 16.62 -2.05
CA ARG A 93 9.30 15.24 -1.60
C ARG A 93 8.21 14.29 -2.09
N LEU A 94 6.96 14.72 -2.10
CA LEU A 94 5.87 13.90 -2.62
C LEU A 94 5.90 13.79 -4.15
N ASP A 95 6.37 14.82 -4.85
CA ASP A 95 6.61 14.79 -6.31
C ASP A 95 7.74 13.81 -6.68
N GLU A 96 8.81 13.74 -5.88
CA GLU A 96 9.88 12.73 -6.01
C GLU A 96 9.38 11.29 -5.84
N LEU A 97 8.31 11.09 -5.07
CA LEU A 97 7.62 9.81 -4.94
C LEU A 97 6.61 9.56 -6.08
N GLY A 98 6.55 10.45 -7.08
CA GLY A 98 5.67 10.34 -8.24
C GLY A 98 4.24 10.80 -8.00
N ILE A 99 3.96 11.52 -6.90
CA ILE A 99 2.63 12.04 -6.60
C ILE A 99 2.50 13.43 -7.19
N SER A 100 1.65 13.59 -8.20
CA SER A 100 1.55 14.86 -8.91
C SER A 100 0.98 15.97 -8.03
N GLN A 101 1.43 17.21 -8.23
CA GLN A 101 0.90 18.43 -7.60
C GLN A 101 -0.64 18.54 -7.66
N LYS A 102 -1.26 18.07 -8.74
CA LYS A 102 -2.73 18.06 -8.90
C LYS A 102 -3.41 17.11 -7.91
N GLU A 103 -2.76 16.00 -7.57
CA GLU A 103 -3.26 15.05 -6.58
C GLU A 103 -3.04 15.57 -5.15
N LEU A 104 -1.93 16.26 -4.92
CA LEU A 104 -1.55 16.84 -3.63
C LEU A 104 -2.51 17.93 -3.16
N LYS A 105 -2.94 18.82 -4.06
CA LYS A 105 -3.93 19.89 -3.74
C LYS A 105 -5.30 19.37 -3.29
N GLY A 106 -5.60 18.10 -3.56
CA GLY A 106 -6.81 17.44 -3.09
C GLY A 106 -6.67 16.76 -1.72
N LEU A 107 -5.45 16.70 -1.17
CA LEU A 107 -5.13 16.00 0.08
C LEU A 107 -4.66 16.95 1.18
N PHE A 108 -3.93 17.99 0.80
CA PHE A 108 -3.31 18.94 1.72
C PHE A 108 -3.52 20.36 1.20
N ALA A 109 -3.61 21.30 2.14
CA ALA A 109 -3.66 22.73 1.81
C ALA A 109 -2.26 23.23 1.40
N ASP A 110 -2.21 24.36 0.67
CA ASP A 110 -0.98 24.88 0.09
C ASP A 110 0.07 25.25 1.16
N ASP A 111 -0.38 25.64 2.35
CA ASP A 111 0.47 25.89 3.53
C ASP A 111 1.17 24.62 4.03
N THR A 112 0.45 23.49 4.04
CA THR A 112 0.97 22.18 4.44
C THR A 112 1.96 21.67 3.39
N LEU A 113 1.66 21.86 2.11
CA LEU A 113 2.54 21.49 0.99
C LEU A 113 3.83 22.31 0.94
N GLY A 114 3.79 23.54 1.48
CA GLY A 114 4.94 24.43 1.62
C GLY A 114 5.84 24.14 2.82
N LEU A 115 5.50 23.18 3.70
CA LEU A 115 6.33 22.83 4.86
C LEU A 115 7.68 22.29 4.39
N ASN A 116 8.76 22.89 4.90
CA ASN A 116 10.12 22.44 4.60
C ASN A 116 10.53 21.38 5.62
N LEU A 117 10.77 20.17 5.15
CA LEU A 117 10.98 18.99 5.99
C LEU A 117 12.33 18.36 5.68
N ASN A 118 13.04 17.94 6.71
CA ASN A 118 14.14 16.99 6.58
C ASN A 118 13.60 15.56 6.35
N GLY A 119 14.50 14.58 6.20
CA GLY A 119 14.12 13.20 5.90
C GLY A 119 13.30 12.52 7.00
N GLU A 120 13.65 12.79 8.26
CA GLU A 120 12.96 12.25 9.44
C GLU A 120 11.56 12.88 9.60
N GLU A 121 11.47 14.21 9.53
CA GLU A 121 10.21 14.95 9.61
C GLU A 121 9.25 14.57 8.48
N PHE A 122 9.78 14.30 7.28
CA PHE A 122 8.98 13.79 6.18
C PHE A 122 8.45 12.38 6.44
N GLN A 123 9.28 11.49 6.98
CA GLN A 123 8.85 10.13 7.33
C GLN A 123 7.74 10.15 8.38
N ASP A 124 7.91 10.96 9.44
CA ASP A 124 6.89 11.15 10.46
C ASP A 124 5.59 11.73 9.89
N PHE A 125 5.71 12.69 8.96
CA PHE A 125 4.55 13.24 8.27
C PHE A 125 3.77 12.18 7.49
N ILE A 126 4.46 11.28 6.77
CA ILE A 126 3.82 10.17 6.03
C ILE A 126 3.08 9.25 6.99
N VAL A 127 3.70 8.89 8.11
CA VAL A 127 3.09 8.01 9.13
C VAL A 127 1.84 8.66 9.73
N GLN A 128 1.92 9.93 10.13
CA GLN A 128 0.80 10.65 10.73
C GLN A 128 -0.38 10.87 9.76
N ASN A 129 -0.12 10.87 8.46
CA ASN A 129 -1.15 11.12 7.43
C ASN A 129 -1.47 9.86 6.60
N GLN A 130 -1.06 8.68 7.05
CA GLN A 130 -1.21 7.41 6.31
C GLN A 130 -2.64 7.18 5.80
N ASP A 131 -3.65 7.45 6.63
CA ASP A 131 -5.07 7.27 6.29
C ASP A 131 -5.52 8.13 5.10
N LYS A 132 -4.98 9.35 4.96
CA LYS A 132 -5.30 10.23 3.81
C LYS A 132 -4.75 9.66 2.50
N PHE A 133 -3.53 9.12 2.54
CA PHE A 133 -2.92 8.47 1.38
C PHE A 133 -3.67 7.21 0.99
N LEU A 134 -3.98 6.33 1.96
CA LEU A 134 -4.75 5.11 1.72
C LEU A 134 -6.17 5.41 1.21
N GLY A 135 -6.84 6.40 1.80
CA GLY A 135 -8.17 6.82 1.35
C GLY A 135 -8.18 7.38 -0.08
N ARG A 136 -7.10 8.03 -0.52
CA ARG A 136 -6.96 8.51 -1.90
C ARG A 136 -6.73 7.37 -2.88
N LEU A 137 -5.84 6.42 -2.54
CA LEU A 137 -5.61 5.22 -3.34
C LEU A 137 -6.91 4.43 -3.52
N GLY A 138 -7.71 4.27 -2.46
CA GLY A 138 -9.05 3.68 -2.55
C GLY A 138 -9.97 4.42 -3.53
N LYS A 139 -10.02 5.75 -3.47
CA LYS A 139 -10.82 6.57 -4.42
C LYS A 139 -10.34 6.48 -5.86
N LEU A 140 -9.03 6.36 -6.09
CA LEU A 140 -8.46 6.21 -7.44
C LEU A 140 -8.78 4.81 -8.02
N ALA A 141 -8.64 3.76 -7.22
CA ALA A 141 -9.03 2.40 -7.59
C ALA A 141 -10.53 2.30 -7.93
N MET A 142 -11.39 3.01 -7.17
CA MET A 142 -12.84 3.10 -7.46
C MET A 142 -13.20 4.00 -8.65
N LYS A 143 -12.29 4.85 -9.13
CA LYS A 143 -12.48 5.65 -10.35
C LYS A 143 -12.06 4.90 -11.60
N GLY A 144 -11.07 3.99 -11.50
CA GLY A 144 -10.67 3.11 -12.60
C GLY A 144 -11.78 2.16 -13.07
N THR A 145 -12.73 1.82 -12.20
CA THR A 145 -13.87 0.95 -12.52
C THR A 145 -15.03 1.62 -13.27
N LYS A 146 -14.88 2.88 -13.72
CA LYS A 146 -15.90 3.60 -14.49
C LYS A 146 -15.67 3.71 -16.00
N HIS A 147 -14.62 3.08 -16.53
CA HIS A 147 -14.52 2.86 -17.97
C HIS A 147 -14.46 1.35 -18.21
N GLY A 148 -15.55 0.84 -18.81
CA GLY A 148 -15.66 -0.54 -19.27
C GLY A 148 -14.97 -0.77 -20.60
#